data_AF-A0AA36J438-F1
#
_entry.id   AF-A0AA36J438-F1
#
_cell.length_a   1.000
_cell.length_b   1.000
_cell.length_c   1.000
_cell.angle_alpha   90.00
_cell.angle_beta   90.00
_cell.angle_gamma   90.00
#
_symmetry.space_group_name_H-M   'P 1'
#
loop_
_entity.id
_entity.type
_entity.pdbx_description
1 polymer ?
#
loop_
_entity_poly.entity_id
_entity_poly.type
_entity_poly.pdbx_seq_one_letter_code
_entity_poly.pdbx_strand_id
1 'polypeptide(L)'
;MRRGYVTKWLDHRNFGFVSAEGGEDVFVHGSVLVGAASLAAGDRVEFAMQVQRSAGSKSTKYSATSCWRIDKEPQYDFTFPASDARVSVEHFMHMAGVDWDLDKTFHMMQPFIAFSSVNCPFLVISEAGLLEGVRAPSAFELSTLLQLLVAYAQGCSAARSFILADFEGEMLGYCGELSTAALLETWVVDGYLRPLRVRYSHFPLGLLIDLRSDACIRAFRPLMESPTITKVMWGADADFESLMHQEIPISLKVDPKAVTDVQLAFSNGDRRLGMARMLERLPPNLQAALPDKKQIDWHAHHSQNRRALHLPMSLLEATYAMDDLHRIEAIVATQRPPDGSYAAARQSTEVVLAEVKADPCGWKSLERNRSFYYKSLGIKKLSCAVRLVRHSIALRSREKNGLDLGPNKALALEIEKWAAAELAAAGVVIPSDLSFQDDHVVQPAAVPPEVKPSHPAVAAKAAAKAACNEVNKAAPKEAKAAKANAEAPKGAELATRAKAEAAAAKAEAADKAAAKDAVGLKAQASQVDAPMFLVQMGRQSRGRRVFPWLVLGLAVLLALMWWLGHAGK
;
A
#
# COMPACT_ATOMS: atom_id res chain seq x y z
N MET A 1 16.54 24.66 6.11
CA MET A 1 17.71 24.16 5.35
C MET A 1 17.21 23.66 4.00
N ARG A 2 18.04 23.69 2.96
CA ARG A 2 17.75 23.13 1.64
C ARG A 2 18.75 22.02 1.32
N ARG A 3 18.40 21.16 0.37
CA ARG A 3 19.27 20.10 -0.14
C ARG A 3 19.62 20.33 -1.60
N GLY A 4 20.70 19.70 -2.03
CA GLY A 4 21.18 19.79 -3.40
C GLY A 4 22.39 18.91 -3.64
N TYR A 5 22.92 19.04 -4.83
CA TYR A 5 24.16 18.38 -5.23
C TYR A 5 25.15 19.41 -5.75
N VAL A 6 26.43 19.18 -5.44
CA VAL A 6 27.51 20.04 -5.91
C VAL A 6 27.66 19.86 -7.41
N THR A 7 27.41 20.90 -8.18
CA THR A 7 27.57 20.88 -9.64
C THR A 7 29.03 21.09 -10.04
N LYS A 8 29.74 21.91 -9.25
CA LYS A 8 31.14 22.23 -9.49
C LYS A 8 31.81 22.65 -8.19
N TRP A 9 33.00 22.12 -7.93
CA TRP A 9 33.88 22.57 -6.85
C TRP A 9 35.26 22.92 -7.40
N LEU A 10 35.87 23.99 -6.90
CA LEU A 10 37.20 24.45 -7.27
C LEU A 10 38.10 24.41 -6.03
N ASP A 11 38.75 23.26 -5.79
CA ASP A 11 39.57 23.05 -4.58
C ASP A 11 40.62 24.14 -4.37
N HIS A 12 41.34 24.53 -5.42
CA HIS A 12 42.36 25.57 -5.36
C HIS A 12 41.83 26.96 -4.96
N ARG A 13 40.52 27.22 -5.08
CA ARG A 13 39.87 28.47 -4.67
C ARG A 13 38.94 28.29 -3.48
N ASN A 14 38.80 27.07 -2.97
CA ASN A 14 37.95 26.72 -1.85
C ASN A 14 36.50 27.23 -1.99
N PHE A 15 35.88 27.08 -3.16
CA PHE A 15 34.45 27.37 -3.37
C PHE A 15 33.86 26.52 -4.49
N GLY A 16 32.53 26.48 -4.55
CA GLY A 16 31.78 25.82 -5.62
C GLY A 16 30.33 26.27 -5.73
N PHE A 17 29.58 25.52 -6.51
CA PHE A 17 28.16 25.74 -6.76
C PHE A 17 27.38 24.47 -6.47
N VAL A 18 26.20 24.65 -5.91
CA VAL A 18 25.25 23.59 -5.58
C VAL A 18 23.95 23.87 -6.32
N SER A 19 23.46 22.88 -7.05
CA SER A 19 22.10 22.92 -7.58
C SER A 19 21.15 22.52 -6.46
N ALA A 20 20.34 23.46 -5.98
CA ALA A 20 19.30 23.13 -5.01
C ALA A 20 18.24 22.22 -5.66
N GLU A 21 17.70 21.29 -4.89
CA GLU A 21 16.47 20.57 -5.26
C GLU A 21 15.33 21.61 -5.29
N GLY A 22 14.90 22.01 -6.50
CA GLY A 22 14.03 23.18 -6.72
C GLY A 22 14.60 24.27 -7.64
N GLY A 23 15.83 24.11 -8.12
CA GLY A 23 16.32 24.70 -9.37
C GLY A 23 17.18 25.96 -9.28
N GLU A 24 17.38 26.55 -8.09
CA GLU A 24 18.27 27.70 -7.92
C GLU A 24 19.72 27.23 -7.67
N ASP A 25 20.67 27.80 -8.41
CA ASP A 25 22.10 27.59 -8.17
C ASP A 25 22.57 28.43 -6.98
N VAL A 26 23.30 27.79 -6.08
CA VAL A 26 23.71 28.37 -4.80
C VAL A 26 25.23 28.35 -4.73
N PHE A 27 25.81 29.53 -4.48
CA PHE A 27 27.25 29.64 -4.24
C PHE A 27 27.59 29.12 -2.84
N VAL A 28 28.65 28.31 -2.74
CA VAL A 28 29.14 27.76 -1.47
C VAL A 28 30.63 28.02 -1.34
N HIS A 29 31.03 28.68 -0.26
CA HIS A 29 32.45 28.90 0.08
C HIS A 29 32.93 27.87 1.11
N GLY A 30 34.20 27.49 1.06
CA GLY A 30 34.77 26.50 1.97
C GLY A 30 34.68 26.88 3.45
N SER A 31 34.67 28.18 3.77
CA SER A 31 34.53 28.67 5.15
C SER A 31 33.16 28.41 5.77
N VAL A 32 32.14 28.08 4.96
CA VAL A 32 30.81 27.73 5.45
C VAL A 32 30.58 26.22 5.51
N LEU A 33 31.59 25.41 5.14
CA LEU A 33 31.52 23.97 5.29
C LEU A 33 31.60 23.59 6.76
N VAL A 34 30.70 22.71 7.18
CA VAL A 34 30.64 22.18 8.53
C VAL A 34 30.95 20.69 8.47
N GLY A 35 32.05 20.28 9.11
CA GLY A 35 32.47 18.87 9.18
C GLY A 35 33.20 18.33 7.93
N ALA A 36 33.41 19.16 6.89
CA ALA A 36 34.16 18.79 5.69
C ALA A 36 35.19 19.87 5.34
N ALA A 37 36.38 19.46 4.90
CA ALA A 37 37.44 20.39 4.48
C ALA A 37 37.28 20.85 3.01
N SER A 38 36.61 20.04 2.17
CA SER A 38 36.29 20.35 0.79
C SER A 38 35.08 19.54 0.32
N LEU A 39 34.53 19.90 -0.84
CA LEU A 39 33.48 19.15 -1.54
C LEU A 39 34.01 18.64 -2.88
N ALA A 40 33.31 17.71 -3.51
CA ALA A 40 33.55 17.25 -4.87
C ALA A 40 32.28 17.44 -5.72
N ALA A 41 32.45 17.59 -7.04
CA ALA A 41 31.30 17.57 -7.95
C ALA A 41 30.56 16.22 -7.80
N GLY A 42 29.24 16.27 -7.63
CA GLY A 42 28.38 15.13 -7.34
C GLY A 42 28.11 14.88 -5.86
N ASP A 43 28.83 15.54 -4.94
CA ASP A 43 28.54 15.42 -3.51
C ASP A 43 27.13 15.91 -3.19
N ARG A 44 26.41 15.15 -2.36
CA ARG A 44 25.14 15.61 -1.79
C ARG A 44 25.41 16.51 -0.61
N VAL A 45 24.62 17.57 -0.49
CA VAL A 45 24.79 18.56 0.57
C VAL A 45 23.45 19.00 1.15
N GLU A 46 23.47 19.34 2.44
CA GLU A 46 22.42 20.10 3.10
C GLU A 46 22.98 21.48 3.47
N PHE A 47 22.22 22.55 3.31
CA PHE A 47 22.74 23.91 3.49
C PHE A 47 21.66 24.93 3.87
N ALA A 48 22.04 25.98 4.59
CA ALA A 48 21.23 27.20 4.73
C ALA A 48 21.73 28.24 3.74
N MET A 49 20.83 29.07 3.19
CA MET A 49 21.17 30.08 2.19
C MET A 49 20.62 31.46 2.57
N GLN A 50 21.23 32.49 2.00
CA GLN A 50 20.75 33.86 2.05
C GLN A 50 20.82 34.50 0.65
N VAL A 51 19.98 35.51 0.44
CA VAL A 51 20.05 36.31 -0.78
C VAL A 51 21.25 37.23 -0.71
N GLN A 52 22.15 37.13 -1.68
CA GLN A 52 23.27 38.04 -1.84
C GLN A 52 22.83 39.24 -2.68
N ARG A 53 22.65 40.39 -2.03
CA ARG A 53 22.36 41.65 -2.73
C ARG A 53 23.64 42.24 -3.29
N SER A 54 23.78 42.26 -4.61
CA SER A 54 24.78 43.10 -5.28
C SER A 54 24.09 44.32 -5.88
N ALA A 55 24.51 45.51 -5.45
CA ALA A 55 24.06 46.77 -6.07
C ALA A 55 24.43 46.73 -7.58
N GLY A 56 23.42 46.64 -8.45
CA GLY A 56 23.58 46.69 -9.91
C GLY A 56 23.31 45.39 -10.70
N SER A 57 23.00 44.25 -10.07
CA SER A 57 22.69 43.00 -10.80
C SER A 57 21.18 42.78 -10.97
N LYS A 58 20.73 42.44 -12.19
CA LYS A 58 19.32 42.08 -12.50
C LYS A 58 18.92 40.66 -12.07
N SER A 59 19.86 39.83 -11.62
CA SER A 59 19.59 38.47 -11.13
C SER A 59 19.78 38.35 -9.62
N THR A 60 18.81 37.69 -8.96
CA THR A 60 18.90 37.27 -7.56
C THR A 60 19.97 36.19 -7.43
N LYS A 61 20.97 36.40 -6.56
CA LYS A 61 22.02 35.44 -6.28
C LYS A 61 21.86 34.88 -4.88
N TYR A 62 22.15 33.60 -4.71
CA TYR A 62 22.08 32.90 -3.43
C TYR A 62 23.46 32.46 -2.98
N SER A 63 23.75 32.64 -1.70
CA SER A 63 24.98 32.15 -1.06
C SER A 63 24.61 31.30 0.14
N ALA A 64 25.28 30.16 0.31
CA ALA A 64 25.17 29.36 1.52
C ALA A 64 25.77 30.10 2.71
N THR A 65 25.11 30.04 3.86
CA THR A 65 25.60 30.50 5.17
C THR A 65 26.18 29.37 6.00
N SER A 66 25.76 28.13 5.71
CA SER A 66 26.29 26.89 6.27
C SER A 66 26.02 25.75 5.30
N CYS A 67 26.93 24.79 5.19
CA CYS A 67 26.81 23.67 4.28
C CYS A 67 27.47 22.41 4.87
N TRP A 68 26.73 21.30 4.89
CA TRP A 68 27.18 20.01 5.35
C TRP A 68 27.28 19.09 4.15
N ARG A 69 28.44 18.45 3.96
CA ARG A 69 28.52 17.31 3.07
C ARG A 69 27.71 16.18 3.68
N ILE A 70 26.79 15.63 2.91
CA ILE A 70 26.15 14.37 3.24
C ILE A 70 27.16 13.30 2.83
N ASP A 71 28.10 13.00 3.72
CA ASP A 71 28.96 11.82 3.58
C ASP A 71 28.03 10.62 3.36
N LYS A 72 28.40 9.74 2.41
CA LYS A 72 27.65 8.54 1.94
C LYS A 72 26.51 8.21 2.88
N GLU A 73 25.26 8.29 2.38
CA GLU A 73 24.05 7.92 3.14
C GLU A 73 24.44 6.84 4.14
N PRO A 74 24.41 7.15 5.46
CA PRO A 74 24.89 6.21 6.44
C PRO A 74 24.17 4.92 6.17
N GLN A 75 24.99 3.91 5.87
CA GLN A 75 24.60 2.57 5.50
C GLN A 75 23.36 2.22 6.31
N TYR A 76 22.23 2.06 5.63
CA TYR A 76 20.96 1.81 6.29
C TYR A 76 21.09 0.54 7.12
N ASP A 77 21.36 0.70 8.40
CA ASP A 77 21.54 -0.39 9.35
C ASP A 77 20.19 -0.78 9.94
N PHE A 78 19.23 -0.99 9.04
CA PHE A 78 17.98 -1.65 9.37
C PHE A 78 18.13 -3.13 9.05
N THR A 79 17.94 -3.95 10.07
CA THR A 79 17.87 -5.40 9.97
C THR A 79 16.70 -5.86 10.81
N PHE A 80 16.01 -6.89 10.33
CA PHE A 80 15.00 -7.55 11.13
C PHE A 80 15.65 -8.22 12.37
N PRO A 81 15.04 -8.11 13.56
CA PRO A 81 15.58 -8.70 14.78
C PRO A 81 15.45 -10.22 14.77
N ALA A 82 16.10 -10.89 15.73
CA ALA A 82 15.81 -12.29 16.00
C ALA A 82 14.39 -12.46 16.54
N SER A 83 13.77 -13.59 16.24
CA SER A 83 12.41 -13.90 16.70
C SER A 83 12.44 -14.59 18.06
N ASP A 84 11.66 -14.07 19.00
CA ASP A 84 11.29 -14.72 20.24
C ASP A 84 9.82 -14.42 20.54
N ALA A 85 8.95 -15.37 20.24
CA ALA A 85 7.50 -15.21 20.40
C ALA A 85 7.10 -14.93 21.85
N ARG A 86 7.87 -15.39 22.84
CA ARG A 86 7.56 -15.14 24.25
C ARG A 86 7.81 -13.68 24.60
N VAL A 87 8.92 -13.12 24.13
CA VAL A 87 9.24 -11.69 24.30
C VAL A 87 8.21 -10.82 23.56
N SER A 88 7.80 -11.22 22.35
CA SER A 88 6.74 -10.53 21.60
C SER A 88 5.39 -10.53 22.35
N VAL A 89 5.02 -11.66 22.97
CA VAL A 89 3.80 -11.78 23.79
C VAL A 89 3.93 -10.96 25.07
N GLU A 90 5.09 -10.94 25.72
CA GLU A 90 5.35 -10.10 26.90
C GLU A 90 5.17 -8.62 26.58
N HIS A 91 5.76 -8.13 25.47
CA HIS A 91 5.55 -6.76 24.99
C HIS A 91 4.07 -6.48 24.69
N PHE A 92 3.38 -7.41 24.02
CA PHE A 92 1.95 -7.28 23.72
C PHE A 92 1.09 -7.16 24.99
N MET A 93 1.35 -7.98 26.01
CA MET A 93 0.66 -7.93 27.29
C MET A 93 0.96 -6.64 28.07
N HIS A 94 2.22 -6.20 28.06
CA HIS A 94 2.62 -4.94 28.65
C HIS A 94 1.87 -3.77 28.00
N MET A 95 1.83 -3.73 26.66
CA MET A 95 1.08 -2.74 25.91
C MET A 95 -0.41 -2.81 26.22
N ALA A 96 -1.00 -4.00 26.33
CA ALA A 96 -2.39 -4.16 26.72
C ALA A 96 -2.70 -3.71 28.16
N GLY A 97 -1.68 -3.45 28.99
CA GLY A 97 -1.85 -2.99 30.37
C GLY A 97 -2.53 -4.03 31.26
N VAL A 98 -2.39 -5.32 30.92
CA VAL A 98 -3.01 -6.43 31.65
C VAL A 98 -2.02 -7.05 32.63
N ASP A 99 -2.42 -7.22 33.89
CA ASP A 99 -1.62 -7.91 34.92
C ASP A 99 -1.90 -9.42 34.91
N TRP A 100 -1.84 -10.02 33.71
CA TRP A 100 -2.12 -11.44 33.53
C TRP A 100 -0.83 -12.26 33.63
N ASP A 101 -0.98 -13.52 34.05
CA ASP A 101 0.13 -14.47 34.17
C ASP A 101 0.73 -14.78 32.79
N LEU A 102 1.95 -14.27 32.53
CA LEU A 102 2.62 -14.39 31.23
C LEU A 102 2.77 -15.85 30.78
N ASP A 103 3.12 -16.77 31.68
CA ASP A 103 3.30 -18.18 31.33
C ASP A 103 1.99 -18.82 30.87
N LYS A 104 0.91 -18.59 31.61
CA LYS A 104 -0.43 -19.10 31.26
C LYS A 104 -0.95 -18.46 29.98
N THR A 105 -0.80 -17.15 29.84
CA THR A 105 -1.26 -16.42 28.66
C THR A 105 -0.48 -16.84 27.42
N PHE A 106 0.85 -16.95 27.51
CA PHE A 106 1.69 -17.44 26.40
C PHE A 106 1.30 -18.86 26.00
N HIS A 107 1.13 -19.78 26.96
CA HIS A 107 0.73 -21.15 26.66
C HIS A 107 -0.67 -21.23 26.00
N MET A 108 -1.60 -20.36 26.40
CA MET A 108 -2.92 -20.24 25.78
C MET A 108 -2.85 -19.67 24.36
N MET A 109 -2.00 -18.68 24.11
CA MET A 109 -1.86 -18.02 22.81
C MET A 109 -1.05 -18.85 21.80
N GLN A 110 -0.10 -19.66 22.27
CA GLN A 110 0.85 -20.41 21.45
C GLN A 110 0.20 -21.19 20.28
N PRO A 111 -0.94 -21.90 20.44
CA PRO A 111 -1.59 -22.61 19.34
C PRO A 111 -2.13 -21.71 18.22
N PHE A 112 -2.21 -20.40 18.47
CA PHE A 112 -2.75 -19.38 17.58
C PHE A 112 -1.66 -18.45 17.04
N ILE A 113 -0.38 -18.76 17.26
CA ILE A 113 0.73 -17.97 16.72
C ILE A 113 1.23 -18.60 15.42
N ALA A 114 1.19 -17.81 14.35
CA ALA A 114 1.81 -18.11 13.06
C ALA A 114 3.06 -17.25 12.87
N PHE A 115 3.87 -17.57 11.85
CA PHE A 115 5.11 -16.84 11.57
C PHE A 115 5.13 -16.36 10.12
N SER A 116 5.54 -15.11 9.94
CA SER A 116 5.90 -14.53 8.64
C SER A 116 7.21 -15.12 8.09
N SER A 117 7.57 -14.79 6.85
CA SER A 117 8.79 -15.34 6.23
C SER A 117 10.09 -14.85 6.89
N VAL A 118 10.06 -13.69 7.56
CA VAL A 118 11.19 -13.18 8.36
C VAL A 118 11.13 -13.65 9.82
N ASN A 119 10.31 -14.66 10.10
CA ASN A 119 10.10 -15.25 11.41
C ASN A 119 9.48 -14.31 12.46
N CYS A 120 8.87 -13.19 12.07
CA CYS A 120 8.06 -12.37 13.00
C CYS A 120 6.79 -13.16 13.41
N PRO A 121 6.48 -13.27 14.72
CA PRO A 121 5.28 -13.95 15.19
C PRO A 121 4.02 -13.09 14.98
N PHE A 122 2.92 -13.73 14.59
CA PHE A 122 1.60 -13.13 14.41
C PHE A 122 0.55 -13.94 15.17
N LEU A 123 -0.22 -13.28 16.02
CA LEU A 123 -1.38 -13.85 16.68
C LEU A 123 -2.57 -13.88 15.71
N VAL A 124 -3.06 -15.08 15.41
CA VAL A 124 -4.23 -15.31 14.58
C VAL A 124 -5.49 -15.23 15.44
N ILE A 125 -6.37 -14.28 15.13
CA ILE A 125 -7.64 -14.09 15.84
C ILE A 125 -8.76 -14.38 14.84
N SER A 126 -9.35 -15.57 14.97
CA SER A 126 -10.42 -16.05 14.09
C SER A 126 -11.38 -16.94 14.86
N GLU A 127 -12.68 -16.76 14.62
CA GLU A 127 -13.73 -17.59 15.21
C GLU A 127 -13.85 -18.96 14.53
N ALA A 128 -13.79 -19.00 13.19
CA ALA A 128 -14.04 -20.19 12.39
C ALA A 128 -12.76 -20.86 11.86
N GLY A 129 -11.58 -20.30 12.16
CA GLY A 129 -10.32 -20.68 11.54
C GLY A 129 -10.05 -19.85 10.29
N LEU A 130 -8.90 -19.16 10.28
CA LEU A 130 -8.46 -18.31 9.18
C LEU A 130 -7.27 -18.91 8.42
N LEU A 131 -6.46 -19.71 9.09
CA LEU A 131 -5.17 -20.18 8.61
C LEU A 131 -5.03 -21.69 8.80
N GLU A 132 -4.62 -22.40 7.76
CA GLU A 132 -4.30 -23.82 7.82
C GLU A 132 -3.24 -24.11 8.89
N GLY A 133 -3.45 -25.16 9.68
CA GLY A 133 -2.59 -25.51 10.79
C GLY A 133 -2.84 -24.72 12.09
N VAL A 134 -3.64 -23.65 12.05
CA VAL A 134 -4.15 -22.95 13.23
C VAL A 134 -5.60 -23.36 13.47
N ARG A 135 -5.84 -24.10 14.56
CA ARG A 135 -7.20 -24.55 14.90
C ARG A 135 -8.11 -23.37 15.28
N ALA A 136 -9.41 -23.56 15.14
CA ALA A 136 -10.39 -22.65 15.73
C ALA A 136 -10.26 -22.66 17.28
N PRO A 137 -10.37 -21.49 17.93
CA PRO A 137 -10.40 -21.38 19.38
C PRO A 137 -11.70 -21.93 19.96
N SER A 138 -11.65 -22.43 21.19
CA SER A 138 -12.85 -22.65 22.00
C SER A 138 -13.53 -21.32 22.34
N ALA A 139 -14.79 -21.33 22.77
CA ALA A 139 -15.51 -20.11 23.15
C ALA A 139 -14.79 -19.29 24.25
N PHE A 140 -14.14 -19.97 25.20
CA PHE A 140 -13.33 -19.33 26.23
C PHE A 140 -12.09 -18.66 25.64
N GLU A 141 -11.31 -19.40 24.84
CA GLU A 141 -10.10 -18.88 24.18
C GLU A 141 -10.43 -17.69 23.28
N LEU A 142 -11.49 -17.78 22.48
CA LEU A 142 -11.93 -16.68 21.61
C LEU A 142 -12.29 -15.44 22.43
N SER A 143 -13.07 -15.59 23.49
CA SER A 143 -13.42 -14.50 24.39
C SER A 143 -12.17 -13.83 24.99
N THR A 144 -11.19 -14.63 25.43
CA THR A 144 -9.92 -14.13 25.96
C THR A 144 -9.09 -13.40 24.91
N LEU A 145 -8.95 -13.95 23.70
CA LEU A 145 -8.22 -13.33 22.59
C LEU A 145 -8.84 -11.99 22.18
N LEU A 146 -10.18 -11.91 22.11
CA LEU A 146 -10.89 -10.67 21.79
C LEU A 146 -10.74 -9.63 22.90
N GLN A 147 -10.78 -10.03 24.18
CA GLN A 147 -10.53 -9.12 25.31
C GLN A 147 -9.11 -8.57 25.28
N LEU A 148 -8.11 -9.42 25.00
CA LEU A 148 -6.72 -9.01 24.82
C LEU A 148 -6.56 -8.02 23.68
N LEU A 149 -7.21 -8.27 22.53
CA LEU A 149 -7.14 -7.37 21.38
C LEU A 149 -7.71 -5.98 21.71
N VAL A 150 -8.84 -5.93 22.41
CA VAL A 150 -9.44 -4.65 22.84
C VAL A 150 -8.54 -3.93 23.84
N ALA A 151 -7.97 -4.64 24.82
CA ALA A 151 -7.03 -4.06 25.79
C ALA A 151 -5.75 -3.55 25.10
N TYR A 152 -5.18 -4.32 24.18
CA TYR A 152 -4.05 -3.91 23.35
C TYR A 152 -4.34 -2.64 22.55
N ALA A 153 -5.53 -2.54 21.95
CA ALA A 153 -5.95 -1.34 21.24
C ALA A 153 -6.04 -0.10 22.16
N GLN A 154 -6.55 -0.27 23.38
CA GLN A 154 -6.58 0.80 24.40
C GLN A 154 -5.16 1.23 24.78
N GLY A 155 -4.26 0.27 24.98
CA GLY A 155 -2.84 0.50 25.22
C GLY A 155 -2.16 1.29 24.12
N CYS A 156 -2.30 0.84 22.87
CA CYS A 156 -1.80 1.55 21.69
C CYS A 156 -2.34 2.98 21.61
N SER A 157 -3.62 3.17 21.93
CA SER A 157 -4.27 4.47 21.94
C SER A 157 -3.67 5.41 23.00
N ALA A 158 -3.42 4.89 24.22
CA ALA A 158 -2.80 5.64 25.31
C ALA A 158 -1.34 6.00 25.00
N ALA A 159 -0.59 5.07 24.42
CA ALA A 159 0.80 5.27 23.99
C ALA A 159 0.94 6.10 22.72
N ARG A 160 -0.16 6.34 21.99
CA ARG A 160 -0.18 6.98 20.66
C ARG A 160 0.70 6.23 19.66
N SER A 161 0.61 4.90 19.68
CA SER A 161 1.42 3.99 18.87
C SER A 161 1.23 4.20 17.37
N PHE A 162 2.24 3.75 16.62
CA PHE A 162 2.19 3.61 15.18
C PHE A 162 2.04 2.13 14.85
N ILE A 163 1.11 1.80 13.96
CA ILE A 163 0.93 0.43 13.47
C ILE A 163 0.97 0.43 11.95
N LEU A 164 1.69 -0.52 11.38
CA LEU A 164 1.50 -0.91 10.00
C LEU A 164 0.16 -1.64 9.87
N ALA A 165 -0.53 -1.41 8.76
CA ALA A 165 -1.75 -2.12 8.45
C ALA A 165 -1.80 -2.46 6.96
N ASP A 166 -2.25 -3.66 6.68
CA ASP A 166 -2.57 -4.14 5.34
C ASP A 166 -3.74 -5.11 5.41
N PHE A 167 -4.43 -5.27 4.29
CA PHE A 167 -5.65 -6.05 4.22
C PHE A 167 -5.66 -6.96 3.02
N GLU A 168 -6.28 -8.12 3.19
CA GLU A 168 -6.45 -9.09 2.11
C GLU A 168 -7.92 -9.45 1.93
N GLY A 169 -8.25 -9.80 0.70
CA GLY A 169 -9.60 -10.22 0.34
C GLY A 169 -9.82 -10.28 -1.16
N GLU A 170 -11.08 -10.43 -1.53
CA GLU A 170 -11.50 -10.70 -2.90
C GLU A 170 -12.19 -9.48 -3.51
N MET A 171 -11.68 -8.99 -4.64
CA MET A 171 -12.27 -7.86 -5.39
C MET A 171 -12.58 -6.62 -4.54
N LEU A 172 -11.65 -6.21 -3.67
CA LEU A 172 -11.81 -5.12 -2.69
C LEU A 172 -12.48 -3.84 -3.23
N GLY A 173 -13.15 -3.15 -2.32
CA GLY A 173 -14.01 -1.99 -2.55
C GLY A 173 -15.49 -2.31 -2.37
N TYR A 174 -16.35 -1.61 -3.11
CA TYR A 174 -17.82 -1.70 -2.97
C TYR A 174 -18.45 -3.05 -3.39
N CYS A 175 -17.69 -3.92 -4.06
CA CYS A 175 -18.18 -5.15 -4.67
C CYS A 175 -17.52 -6.43 -4.12
N GLY A 176 -16.58 -6.27 -3.19
CA GLY A 176 -15.69 -7.31 -2.73
C GLY A 176 -15.98 -7.80 -1.32
N GLU A 177 -15.07 -8.64 -0.85
CA GLU A 177 -14.99 -9.09 0.53
C GLU A 177 -13.58 -8.82 1.03
N LEU A 178 -13.43 -7.95 2.03
CA LEU A 178 -12.24 -7.84 2.87
C LEU A 178 -12.32 -8.95 3.92
N SER A 179 -11.40 -9.91 3.87
CA SER A 179 -11.46 -11.11 4.69
C SER A 179 -10.46 -11.08 5.85
N THR A 180 -9.36 -10.33 5.72
CA THR A 180 -8.28 -10.34 6.72
C THR A 180 -7.66 -8.97 6.92
N ALA A 181 -7.32 -8.66 8.18
CA ALA A 181 -6.45 -7.54 8.54
C ALA A 181 -5.13 -8.08 9.10
N ALA A 182 -4.01 -7.62 8.54
CA ALA A 182 -2.68 -7.82 9.10
C ALA A 182 -2.23 -6.50 9.75
N LEU A 183 -1.80 -6.54 11.02
CA LEU A 183 -1.33 -5.36 11.75
C LEU A 183 0.00 -5.67 12.45
N LEU A 184 0.87 -4.67 12.53
CA LEU A 184 2.16 -4.80 13.23
C LEU A 184 2.55 -3.44 13.81
N GLU A 185 2.91 -3.39 15.10
CA GLU A 185 3.44 -2.15 15.68
C GLU A 185 4.76 -1.76 14.98
N THR A 186 4.96 -0.46 14.75
CA THR A 186 6.18 0.07 14.14
C THR A 186 6.77 1.20 14.98
N TRP A 187 8.10 1.25 15.02
CA TRP A 187 8.86 2.30 15.68
C TRP A 187 9.73 3.11 14.71
N VAL A 188 9.67 2.83 13.41
CA VAL A 188 10.51 3.52 12.41
C VAL A 188 9.98 4.88 11.98
N VAL A 189 8.97 5.42 12.67
CA VAL A 189 8.46 6.78 12.48
C VAL A 189 8.22 7.48 13.82
N ASP A 190 8.37 8.79 13.84
CA ASP A 190 8.09 9.61 15.02
C ASP A 190 6.71 10.27 15.01
N GLY A 191 6.40 11.02 16.09
CA GLY A 191 5.20 11.84 16.25
C GLY A 191 4.89 12.82 15.12
N TYR A 192 5.86 13.13 14.26
CA TYR A 192 5.74 14.03 13.11
C TYR A 192 5.82 13.28 11.77
N LEU A 193 5.67 11.95 11.79
CA LEU A 193 5.76 11.06 10.64
C LEU A 193 7.11 11.16 9.91
N ARG A 194 8.19 11.44 10.63
CA ARG A 194 9.55 11.42 10.08
C ARG A 194 10.13 10.02 10.25
N PRO A 195 10.77 9.46 9.19
CA PRO A 195 11.53 8.21 9.32
C PRO A 195 12.57 8.30 10.44
N LEU A 196 12.55 7.34 11.35
CA LEU A 196 13.51 7.15 12.42
C LEU A 196 14.48 6.02 12.11
N ARG A 197 15.69 6.14 12.66
CA ARG A 197 16.62 5.01 12.74
C ARG A 197 16.40 4.30 14.04
N VAL A 198 15.80 3.11 13.96
CA VAL A 198 15.56 2.25 15.11
C VAL A 198 16.25 0.92 14.89
N ARG A 199 16.89 0.41 15.93
CA ARG A 199 17.32 -0.98 16.02
C ARG A 199 16.32 -1.71 16.89
N TYR A 200 15.64 -2.68 16.31
CA TYR A 200 14.75 -3.55 17.05
C TYR A 200 15.56 -4.51 17.92
N SER A 201 15.18 -4.64 19.19
CA SER A 201 15.70 -5.70 20.07
C SER A 201 14.94 -7.02 19.90
N HIS A 202 13.67 -6.93 19.47
CA HIS A 202 12.76 -8.04 19.22
C HIS A 202 11.66 -7.57 18.24
N PHE A 203 10.93 -8.52 17.66
CA PHE A 203 9.71 -8.21 16.93
C PHE A 203 8.56 -7.91 17.89
N PRO A 204 7.72 -6.88 17.64
CA PRO A 204 6.40 -6.83 18.27
C PRO A 204 5.56 -8.02 17.78
N LEU A 205 4.56 -8.42 18.58
CA LEU A 205 3.62 -9.45 18.15
C LEU A 205 2.68 -8.88 17.09
N GLY A 206 2.76 -9.40 15.86
CA GLY A 206 1.83 -9.05 14.79
C GLY A 206 0.42 -9.60 15.07
N LEU A 207 -0.59 -9.07 14.38
CA LEU A 207 -1.97 -9.53 14.46
C LEU A 207 -2.46 -9.93 13.08
N LEU A 208 -3.12 -11.08 12.98
CA LEU A 208 -3.82 -11.53 11.79
C LEU A 208 -5.29 -11.79 12.16
N ILE A 209 -6.17 -10.86 11.80
CA ILE A 209 -7.54 -10.81 12.30
C ILE A 209 -8.51 -11.18 11.18
N ASP A 210 -9.42 -12.11 11.48
CA ASP A 210 -10.48 -12.56 10.58
C ASP A 210 -11.62 -11.54 10.51
N LEU A 211 -11.74 -10.83 9.39
CA LEU A 211 -12.79 -9.84 9.17
C LEU A 211 -14.10 -10.45 8.66
N ARG A 212 -14.23 -11.79 8.66
CA ARG A 212 -15.49 -12.49 8.33
C ARG A 212 -16.34 -12.76 9.57
N SER A 213 -15.83 -12.47 10.77
CA SER A 213 -16.53 -12.64 12.05
C SER A 213 -16.92 -11.30 12.65
N ASP A 214 -18.20 -11.16 12.99
CA ASP A 214 -18.77 -10.00 13.69
C ASP A 214 -18.04 -9.70 15.01
N ALA A 215 -17.65 -10.75 15.74
CA ALA A 215 -16.94 -10.61 17.01
C ALA A 215 -15.52 -10.05 16.79
N CYS A 216 -14.82 -10.55 15.77
CA CYS A 216 -13.49 -10.09 15.41
C CYS A 216 -13.51 -8.65 14.86
N ILE A 217 -14.48 -8.30 14.00
CA ILE A 217 -14.67 -6.93 13.50
C ILE A 217 -14.88 -5.95 14.67
N ARG A 218 -15.74 -6.30 15.65
CA ARG A 218 -15.98 -5.45 16.83
C ARG A 218 -14.70 -5.20 17.63
N ALA A 219 -13.88 -6.23 17.83
CA ALA A 219 -12.62 -6.10 18.56
C ALA A 219 -11.52 -5.39 17.76
N PHE A 220 -11.57 -5.45 16.43
CA PHE A 220 -10.65 -4.75 15.51
C PHE A 220 -10.91 -3.23 15.43
N ARG A 221 -12.18 -2.80 15.42
CA ARG A 221 -12.58 -1.39 15.27
C ARG A 221 -11.78 -0.39 16.12
N PRO A 222 -11.54 -0.62 17.43
CA PRO A 222 -10.75 0.30 18.25
C PRO A 222 -9.35 0.62 17.70
N LEU A 223 -8.71 -0.30 16.97
CA LEU A 223 -7.40 -0.06 16.34
C LEU A 223 -7.55 0.90 15.15
N MET A 224 -8.49 0.59 14.25
CA MET A 224 -8.65 1.32 12.98
C MET A 224 -9.34 2.68 13.15
N GLU A 225 -10.32 2.77 14.04
CA GLU A 225 -11.14 3.98 14.26
C GLU A 225 -10.53 4.93 15.31
N SER A 226 -9.43 4.55 15.97
CA SER A 226 -8.75 5.43 16.92
C SER A 226 -8.07 6.60 16.21
N PRO A 227 -8.28 7.86 16.66
CA PRO A 227 -7.57 9.03 16.15
C PRO A 227 -6.17 9.20 16.76
N THR A 228 -5.79 8.41 17.77
CA THR A 228 -4.50 8.49 18.45
C THR A 228 -3.54 7.39 18.02
N ILE A 229 -4.04 6.28 17.50
CA ILE A 229 -3.23 5.22 16.89
C ILE A 229 -3.01 5.59 15.44
N THR A 230 -1.77 5.81 15.03
CA THR A 230 -1.47 6.14 13.64
C THR A 230 -1.31 4.85 12.83
N LYS A 231 -2.11 4.69 11.77
CA LYS A 231 -1.97 3.57 10.83
C LYS A 231 -1.07 3.99 9.67
N VAL A 232 -0.09 3.18 9.33
CA VAL A 232 0.83 3.39 8.21
C VAL A 232 0.54 2.30 7.19
N MET A 233 0.12 2.70 5.99
CA MET A 233 -0.37 1.79 4.95
C MET A 233 0.26 2.09 3.60
N TRP A 234 0.13 1.18 2.64
CA TRP A 234 0.62 1.37 1.28
C TRP A 234 -0.47 1.11 0.24
N GLY A 235 -0.93 2.15 -0.44
CA GLY A 235 -1.90 2.02 -1.54
C GLY A 235 -3.29 1.60 -1.07
N ALA A 236 -3.87 2.34 -0.14
CA ALA A 236 -5.02 1.91 0.65
C ALA A 236 -6.40 2.27 0.09
N ASP A 237 -6.46 2.78 -1.15
CA ASP A 237 -7.69 3.33 -1.76
C ASP A 237 -8.87 2.31 -1.72
N ALA A 238 -8.62 1.06 -2.13
CA ALA A 238 -9.65 0.02 -2.15
C ALA A 238 -9.98 -0.52 -0.75
N ASP A 239 -9.02 -0.51 0.17
CA ASP A 239 -9.23 -0.92 1.56
C ASP A 239 -10.17 0.03 2.27
N PHE A 240 -10.01 1.34 2.03
CA PHE A 240 -10.92 2.37 2.55
C PHE A 240 -12.34 2.17 2.05
N GLU A 241 -12.51 1.90 0.76
CA GLU A 241 -13.81 1.59 0.16
C GLU A 241 -14.46 0.36 0.84
N SER A 242 -13.70 -0.73 1.02
CA SER A 242 -14.18 -1.94 1.70
C SER A 242 -14.53 -1.69 3.17
N LEU A 243 -13.62 -1.13 3.95
CA LEU A 243 -13.77 -0.89 5.39
C LEU A 243 -15.04 -0.06 5.69
N MET A 244 -15.30 0.97 4.89
CA MET A 244 -16.43 1.88 5.10
C MET A 244 -17.75 1.32 4.54
N HIS A 245 -17.73 0.71 3.35
CA HIS A 245 -18.95 0.51 2.55
C HIS A 245 -19.30 -0.95 2.23
N GLN A 246 -18.48 -1.93 2.61
CA GLN A 246 -18.85 -3.34 2.49
C GLN A 246 -20.03 -3.67 3.41
N GLU A 247 -21.07 -4.28 2.85
CA GLU A 247 -22.25 -4.79 3.57
C GLU A 247 -22.46 -6.30 3.44
N ILE A 248 -21.90 -6.92 2.39
CA ILE A 248 -22.03 -8.34 2.07
C ILE A 248 -20.62 -8.91 1.89
N PRO A 249 -20.31 -10.11 2.41
CA PRO A 249 -21.21 -11.00 3.18
C PRO A 249 -21.49 -10.50 4.60
N ILE A 250 -20.60 -9.66 5.14
CA ILE A 250 -20.70 -9.05 6.46
C ILE A 250 -20.41 -7.56 6.37
N SER A 251 -21.14 -6.77 7.16
CA SER A 251 -20.97 -5.33 7.17
C SER A 251 -19.80 -4.92 8.05
N LEU A 252 -18.79 -4.28 7.44
CA LEU A 252 -17.61 -3.84 8.18
C LEU A 252 -17.89 -2.53 8.93
N LYS A 253 -18.39 -1.50 8.23
CA LYS A 253 -18.76 -0.17 8.78
C LYS A 253 -17.67 0.42 9.68
N VAL A 254 -16.41 0.23 9.31
CA VAL A 254 -15.24 0.77 10.00
C VAL A 254 -14.95 2.16 9.43
N ASP A 255 -14.75 3.17 10.28
CA ASP A 255 -14.38 4.54 9.88
C ASP A 255 -12.90 4.79 10.17
N PRO A 256 -11.98 4.55 9.21
CA PRO A 256 -10.55 4.68 9.44
C PRO A 256 -10.15 6.10 9.87
N LYS A 257 -9.41 6.22 10.97
CA LYS A 257 -8.86 7.50 11.45
C LYS A 257 -7.36 7.43 11.56
N ALA A 258 -6.66 8.57 11.55
CA ALA A 258 -5.20 8.61 11.74
C ALA A 258 -4.40 7.69 10.78
N VAL A 259 -4.87 7.48 9.55
CA VAL A 259 -4.19 6.70 8.49
C VAL A 259 -3.24 7.53 7.64
N THR A 260 -2.03 7.04 7.40
CA THR A 260 -1.05 7.59 6.46
C THR A 260 -0.78 6.57 5.38
N ASP A 261 -1.31 6.79 4.17
CA ASP A 261 -0.88 6.04 3.00
C ASP A 261 0.48 6.58 2.52
N VAL A 262 1.55 5.89 2.91
CA VAL A 262 2.92 6.32 2.62
C VAL A 262 3.28 6.22 1.14
N GLN A 263 2.51 5.49 0.34
CA GLN A 263 2.67 5.45 -1.12
C GLN A 263 2.50 6.84 -1.74
N LEU A 264 1.62 7.67 -1.16
CA LEU A 264 1.30 9.00 -1.67
C LEU A 264 2.49 9.95 -1.63
N ALA A 265 3.44 9.74 -0.71
CA ALA A 265 4.66 10.56 -0.65
C ALA A 265 5.59 10.38 -1.86
N PHE A 266 5.39 9.31 -2.64
CA PHE A 266 6.23 8.95 -3.77
C PHE A 266 5.46 8.87 -5.09
N SER A 267 4.18 9.25 -5.07
CA SER A 267 3.27 9.23 -6.20
C SER A 267 3.10 10.64 -6.78
N ASN A 268 2.82 10.73 -8.08
CA ASN A 268 2.68 12.01 -8.78
C ASN A 268 1.27 12.13 -9.38
N GLY A 269 0.44 13.01 -8.80
CA GLY A 269 -0.95 13.19 -9.22
C GLY A 269 -1.71 11.87 -9.23
N ASP A 270 -2.35 11.55 -10.35
CA ASP A 270 -3.14 10.32 -10.53
C ASP A 270 -2.30 9.04 -10.66
N ARG A 271 -0.97 9.16 -10.80
CA ARG A 271 -0.09 8.00 -10.97
C ARG A 271 0.47 7.54 -9.64
N ARG A 272 -0.12 6.46 -9.12
CA ARG A 272 0.39 5.70 -7.98
C ARG A 272 1.68 4.96 -8.30
N LEU A 273 2.65 5.02 -7.38
CA LEU A 273 3.88 4.22 -7.46
C LEU A 273 3.65 2.87 -6.78
N GLY A 274 3.68 1.77 -7.55
CA GLY A 274 3.48 0.43 -6.98
C GLY A 274 4.63 -0.01 -6.06
N MET A 275 4.31 -0.88 -5.10
CA MET A 275 5.27 -1.36 -4.07
C MET A 275 6.52 -1.99 -4.69
N ALA A 276 6.36 -2.87 -5.68
CA ALA A 276 7.48 -3.54 -6.33
C ALA A 276 8.56 -2.56 -6.85
N ARG A 277 8.14 -1.43 -7.46
CA ARG A 277 9.06 -0.38 -7.93
C ARG A 277 9.70 0.42 -6.80
N MET A 278 9.05 0.48 -5.63
CA MET A 278 9.65 1.07 -4.45
C MET A 278 10.70 0.13 -3.84
N LEU A 279 10.43 -1.18 -3.82
CA LEU A 279 11.36 -2.18 -3.28
C LEU A 279 12.68 -2.21 -4.03
N GLU A 280 12.68 -1.94 -5.34
CA GLU A 280 13.89 -1.76 -6.17
C GLU A 280 14.85 -0.68 -5.62
N ARG A 281 14.35 0.26 -4.79
CA ARG A 281 15.13 1.34 -4.18
C ARG A 281 15.73 1.00 -2.82
N LEU A 282 15.41 -0.18 -2.26
CA LEU A 282 15.94 -0.60 -0.97
C LEU A 282 17.43 -0.98 -1.07
N PRO A 283 18.18 -0.95 0.04
CA PRO A 283 19.53 -1.50 0.08
C PRO A 283 19.56 -2.99 -0.34
N PRO A 284 20.57 -3.46 -1.11
CA PRO A 284 20.61 -4.85 -1.62
C PRO A 284 20.53 -5.93 -0.53
N ASN A 285 21.15 -5.70 0.63
CA ASN A 285 21.08 -6.62 1.77
C ASN A 285 19.66 -6.75 2.33
N LEU A 286 18.90 -5.65 2.33
CA LEU A 286 17.51 -5.65 2.80
C LEU A 286 16.57 -6.24 1.75
N GLN A 287 16.80 -5.97 0.46
CA GLN A 287 16.08 -6.64 -0.63
C GLN A 287 16.23 -8.16 -0.54
N ALA A 288 17.45 -8.66 -0.30
CA ALA A 288 17.72 -10.09 -0.16
C ALA A 288 17.13 -10.73 1.11
N ALA A 289 16.88 -9.93 2.15
CA ALA A 289 16.26 -10.38 3.39
C ALA A 289 14.73 -10.38 3.31
N LEU A 290 14.14 -9.64 2.36
CA LEU A 290 12.71 -9.62 2.14
C LEU A 290 12.29 -10.84 1.31
N PRO A 291 11.16 -11.48 1.66
CA PRO A 291 10.66 -12.63 0.92
C PRO A 291 10.22 -12.24 -0.50
N ASP A 292 10.37 -13.17 -1.44
CA ASP A 292 9.88 -12.99 -2.80
C ASP A 292 8.36 -12.88 -2.82
N LYS A 293 7.84 -11.89 -3.55
CA LYS A 293 6.39 -11.73 -3.75
C LYS A 293 5.93 -12.70 -4.84
N LYS A 294 5.38 -13.85 -4.45
CA LYS A 294 4.71 -14.74 -5.41
C LYS A 294 3.50 -14.03 -5.99
N GLN A 295 3.36 -14.10 -7.32
CA GLN A 295 2.27 -13.44 -8.03
C GLN A 295 1.05 -14.36 -8.06
N ILE A 296 -0.03 -13.95 -7.41
CA ILE A 296 -1.35 -14.57 -7.53
C ILE A 296 -2.00 -14.07 -8.82
N ASP A 297 -2.49 -14.97 -9.67
CA ASP A 297 -3.27 -14.58 -10.85
C ASP A 297 -4.72 -14.31 -10.46
N TRP A 298 -4.93 -13.11 -9.91
CA TRP A 298 -6.25 -12.63 -9.49
C TRP A 298 -7.26 -12.63 -10.65
N HIS A 299 -6.83 -12.24 -11.85
CA HIS A 299 -7.74 -12.13 -12.99
C HIS A 299 -8.27 -13.49 -13.44
N ALA A 300 -7.44 -14.54 -13.42
CA ALA A 300 -7.89 -15.89 -13.75
C ALA A 300 -9.07 -16.33 -12.87
N HIS A 301 -8.95 -16.18 -11.56
CA HIS A 301 -10.00 -16.55 -10.60
C HIS A 301 -11.21 -15.60 -10.68
N HIS A 302 -10.97 -14.29 -10.63
CA HIS A 302 -12.01 -13.28 -10.60
C HIS A 302 -12.86 -13.27 -11.88
N SER A 303 -12.29 -13.63 -13.03
CA SER A 303 -13.04 -13.74 -14.29
C SER A 303 -14.16 -14.79 -14.24
N GLN A 304 -14.07 -15.74 -13.30
CA GLN A 304 -15.05 -16.81 -13.10
C GLN A 304 -15.87 -16.63 -11.80
N ASN A 305 -15.79 -15.46 -11.14
CA ASN A 305 -16.36 -15.25 -9.80
C ASN A 305 -15.89 -16.31 -8.77
N ARG A 306 -14.59 -16.63 -8.82
CA ARG A 306 -13.91 -17.56 -7.91
C ARG A 306 -12.94 -16.83 -6.99
N ARG A 307 -12.67 -17.41 -5.83
CA ARG A 307 -11.66 -16.89 -4.91
C ARG A 307 -10.27 -17.14 -5.46
N ALA A 308 -9.37 -16.20 -5.24
CA ALA A 308 -7.95 -16.41 -5.45
C ALA A 308 -7.22 -16.81 -4.16
N LEU A 309 -7.76 -16.41 -2.99
CA LEU A 309 -7.32 -16.81 -1.66
C LEU A 309 -8.23 -17.89 -1.10
N HIS A 310 -7.65 -19.02 -0.70
CA HIS A 310 -8.41 -20.11 -0.09
C HIS A 310 -8.80 -19.80 1.34
N LEU A 311 -9.88 -20.42 1.82
CA LEU A 311 -10.34 -20.33 3.20
C LEU A 311 -10.55 -21.73 3.78
N PRO A 312 -9.86 -22.09 4.88
CA PRO A 312 -8.76 -21.35 5.52
C PRO A 312 -7.59 -21.11 4.55
N MET A 313 -6.86 -20.00 4.74
CA MET A 313 -5.70 -19.68 3.92
C MET A 313 -4.57 -20.67 4.19
N SER A 314 -3.87 -21.08 3.15
CA SER A 314 -2.59 -21.76 3.31
C SER A 314 -1.57 -20.84 4.01
N LEU A 315 -0.54 -21.43 4.62
CA LEU A 315 0.55 -20.64 5.21
C LEU A 315 1.18 -19.69 4.19
N LEU A 316 1.29 -20.12 2.94
CA LEU A 316 1.86 -19.31 1.87
C LEU A 316 1.00 -18.06 1.56
N GLU A 317 -0.31 -18.21 1.51
CA GLU A 317 -1.24 -17.09 1.31
C GLU A 317 -1.24 -16.15 2.50
N ALA A 318 -1.24 -16.66 3.73
CA ALA A 318 -1.17 -15.81 4.91
C ALA A 318 0.17 -15.04 5.01
N THR A 319 1.29 -15.66 4.61
CA THR A 319 2.58 -14.96 4.56
C THR A 319 2.60 -13.82 3.55
N TYR A 320 1.80 -13.87 2.48
CA TYR A 320 1.67 -12.74 1.55
C TYR A 320 1.22 -11.46 2.28
N ALA A 321 0.18 -11.56 3.11
CA ALA A 321 -0.34 -10.47 3.94
C ALA A 321 0.66 -9.99 5.00
N MET A 322 1.25 -10.94 5.75
CA MET A 322 2.18 -10.62 6.84
C MET A 322 3.47 -9.98 6.31
N ASP A 323 3.97 -10.45 5.17
CA ASP A 323 5.23 -9.98 4.59
C ASP A 323 5.11 -8.62 3.91
N ASP A 324 3.91 -8.22 3.46
CA ASP A 324 3.69 -6.86 2.96
C ASP A 324 3.87 -5.81 4.07
N LEU A 325 3.56 -6.13 5.34
CA LEU A 325 3.92 -5.26 6.46
C LEU A 325 5.44 -5.10 6.59
N HIS A 326 6.22 -6.17 6.46
CA HIS A 326 7.69 -6.09 6.52
C HIS A 326 8.28 -5.29 5.35
N ARG A 327 7.63 -5.32 4.19
CA ARG A 327 7.97 -4.48 3.03
C ARG A 327 7.67 -3.02 3.32
N ILE A 328 6.51 -2.70 3.89
CA ILE A 328 6.17 -1.33 4.32
C ILE A 328 7.17 -0.84 5.36
N GLU A 329 7.49 -1.65 6.37
CA GLU A 329 8.48 -1.36 7.41
C GLU A 329 9.84 -1.00 6.79
N ALA A 330 10.35 -1.85 5.89
CA ALA A 330 11.61 -1.64 5.19
C ALA A 330 11.62 -0.36 4.34
N ILE A 331 10.50 -0.07 3.65
CA ILE A 331 10.34 1.16 2.87
C ILE A 331 10.36 2.37 3.80
N VAL A 332 9.57 2.37 4.86
CA VAL A 332 9.45 3.51 5.77
C VAL A 332 10.75 3.76 6.53
N ALA A 333 11.48 2.70 6.91
CA ALA A 333 12.76 2.78 7.59
C ALA A 333 13.90 3.35 6.73
N THR A 334 13.85 3.12 5.41
CA THR A 334 14.98 3.44 4.51
C THR A 334 14.69 4.59 3.55
N GLN A 335 13.45 4.71 3.08
CA GLN A 335 13.10 5.71 2.08
C GLN A 335 12.67 7.01 2.75
N ARG A 336 13.19 8.12 2.24
CA ARG A 336 12.83 9.46 2.72
C ARG A 336 11.86 10.11 1.75
N PRO A 337 10.69 10.58 2.22
CA PRO A 337 9.79 11.37 1.39
C PRO A 337 10.43 12.72 1.06
N PRO A 338 10.02 13.40 -0.04
CA PRO A 338 10.64 14.65 -0.50
C PRO A 338 10.72 15.74 0.57
N ASP A 339 9.66 15.90 1.37
CA ASP A 339 9.58 16.90 2.45
C ASP A 339 10.24 16.44 3.76
N GLY A 340 10.89 15.27 3.75
CA GLY A 340 11.55 14.66 4.92
C GLY A 340 10.60 14.05 5.96
N SER A 341 9.28 14.17 5.78
CA SER A 341 8.24 13.52 6.58
C SER A 341 7.09 13.03 5.71
N TYR A 342 6.30 12.06 6.20
CA TYR A 342 5.07 11.60 5.55
C TYR A 342 3.84 12.48 5.86
N ALA A 343 4.04 13.69 6.43
CA ALA A 343 2.93 14.59 6.77
C ALA A 343 2.09 15.01 5.55
N ALA A 344 2.72 15.27 4.40
CA ALA A 344 2.02 15.57 3.16
C ALA A 344 1.17 14.37 2.69
N ALA A 345 1.73 13.15 2.77
CA ALA A 345 1.01 11.93 2.48
C ALA A 345 -0.20 11.72 3.41
N ARG A 346 -0.05 12.02 4.71
CA ARG A 346 -1.15 12.01 5.68
C ARG A 346 -2.29 12.95 5.28
N GLN A 347 -1.96 14.19 4.88
CA GLN A 347 -2.96 15.15 4.39
C GLN A 347 -3.65 14.67 3.10
N SER A 348 -2.89 14.11 2.15
CA SER A 348 -3.47 13.52 0.94
C SER A 348 -4.37 12.33 1.25
N THR A 349 -4.00 11.50 2.24
CA THR A 349 -4.81 10.37 2.70
C THR A 349 -6.13 10.85 3.30
N GLU A 350 -6.13 11.94 4.07
CA GLU A 350 -7.35 12.53 4.63
C GLU A 350 -8.31 13.02 3.53
N VAL A 351 -7.78 13.57 2.43
CA VAL A 351 -8.59 13.92 1.24
C VAL A 351 -9.21 12.67 0.63
N VAL A 352 -8.43 11.61 0.41
CA VAL A 352 -8.95 10.33 -0.14
C VAL A 352 -10.06 9.76 0.77
N LEU A 353 -9.85 9.71 2.08
CA LEU A 353 -10.87 9.24 3.04
C LEU A 353 -12.15 10.08 2.97
N ALA A 354 -12.03 11.41 2.90
CA ALA A 354 -13.18 12.30 2.75
C ALA A 354 -13.93 12.05 1.44
N GLU A 355 -13.22 11.78 0.34
CA GLU A 355 -13.82 11.43 -0.95
C GLU A 355 -14.56 10.09 -0.91
N VAL A 356 -13.98 9.05 -0.33
CA VAL A 356 -14.64 7.74 -0.17
C VAL A 356 -15.89 7.88 0.69
N LYS A 357 -15.83 8.68 1.76
CA LYS A 357 -16.99 8.94 2.63
C LYS A 357 -18.11 9.71 1.92
N ALA A 358 -17.73 10.64 1.03
CA ALA A 358 -18.67 11.43 0.24
C ALA A 358 -19.28 10.66 -0.95
N ASP A 359 -18.73 9.51 -1.32
CA ASP A 359 -19.22 8.64 -2.39
C ASP A 359 -19.72 7.29 -1.82
N PRO A 360 -20.82 7.27 -1.04
CA PRO A 360 -21.30 6.03 -0.46
C PRO A 360 -21.71 5.02 -1.53
N CYS A 361 -22.11 5.43 -2.72
CA CYS A 361 -22.44 4.50 -3.82
C CYS A 361 -21.20 3.99 -4.58
N GLY A 362 -20.04 4.64 -4.43
CA GLY A 362 -18.83 4.29 -5.17
C GLY A 362 -18.94 4.61 -6.66
N TRP A 363 -19.64 5.67 -7.05
CA TRP A 363 -19.79 6.05 -8.45
C TRP A 363 -18.45 6.29 -9.15
N LYS A 364 -17.46 6.87 -8.45
CA LYS A 364 -16.11 7.03 -8.97
C LYS A 364 -15.45 5.67 -9.25
N SER A 365 -15.61 4.71 -8.34
CA SER A 365 -15.06 3.35 -8.49
C SER A 365 -15.77 2.61 -9.63
N LEU A 366 -17.10 2.71 -9.73
CA LEU A 366 -17.90 2.10 -10.81
C LEU A 366 -17.49 2.64 -12.19
N GLU A 367 -17.35 3.96 -12.35
CA GLU A 367 -16.96 4.57 -13.62
C GLU A 367 -15.51 4.24 -14.00
N ARG A 368 -14.60 4.15 -13.02
CA ARG A 368 -13.21 3.71 -13.23
C ARG A 368 -13.17 2.27 -13.76
N ASN A 369 -13.94 1.38 -13.14
CA ASN A 369 -14.06 -0.01 -13.61
C ASN A 369 -14.72 -0.06 -15.00
N ARG A 370 -15.77 0.72 -15.26
CA ARG A 370 -16.39 0.82 -16.59
C ARG A 370 -15.38 1.26 -17.65
N SER A 371 -14.60 2.28 -17.36
CA SER A 371 -13.54 2.76 -18.25
C SER A 371 -12.45 1.70 -18.48
N PHE A 372 -12.10 0.92 -17.46
CA PHE A 372 -11.12 -0.16 -17.57
C PHE A 372 -11.65 -1.33 -18.39
N TYR A 373 -12.94 -1.67 -18.26
CA TYR A 373 -13.60 -2.71 -19.05
C TYR A 373 -13.42 -2.47 -20.55
N TYR A 374 -13.72 -1.26 -21.03
CA TYR A 374 -13.60 -0.92 -22.45
C TYR A 374 -12.16 -0.93 -22.99
N LYS A 375 -11.15 -0.85 -22.11
CA LYS A 375 -9.72 -0.92 -22.46
C LYS A 375 -9.14 -2.33 -22.32
N SER A 376 -9.92 -3.28 -21.81
CA SER A 376 -9.46 -4.62 -21.46
C SER A 376 -9.92 -5.66 -22.48
N LEU A 377 -9.19 -6.76 -22.58
CA LEU A 377 -9.51 -7.91 -23.44
C LEU A 377 -9.42 -9.22 -22.64
N GLY A 378 -10.10 -10.26 -23.14
CA GLY A 378 -10.06 -11.62 -22.59
C GLY A 378 -10.39 -11.70 -21.10
N ILE A 379 -9.58 -12.44 -20.34
CA ILE A 379 -9.76 -12.69 -18.90
C ILE A 379 -9.86 -11.38 -18.09
N LYS A 380 -9.08 -10.35 -18.44
CA LYS A 380 -9.12 -9.06 -17.74
C LYS A 380 -10.45 -8.34 -17.96
N LYS A 381 -11.00 -8.43 -19.17
CA LYS A 381 -12.31 -7.87 -19.51
C LYS A 381 -13.43 -8.56 -18.71
N LEU A 382 -13.40 -9.90 -18.65
CA LEU A 382 -14.36 -10.68 -17.87
C LEU A 382 -14.24 -10.41 -16.36
N SER A 383 -13.03 -10.38 -15.80
CA SER A 383 -12.78 -10.01 -14.41
C SER A 383 -13.35 -8.62 -14.07
N CYS A 384 -13.24 -7.66 -14.99
CA CYS A 384 -13.85 -6.35 -14.82
C CYS A 384 -15.39 -6.38 -14.91
N ALA A 385 -15.97 -7.16 -15.82
CA ALA A 385 -17.41 -7.37 -15.89
C ALA A 385 -17.96 -7.98 -14.59
N VAL A 386 -17.23 -8.93 -13.98
CA VAL A 386 -17.59 -9.50 -12.68
C VAL A 386 -17.64 -8.40 -11.60
N ARG A 387 -16.60 -7.56 -11.50
CA ARG A 387 -16.59 -6.42 -10.56
C ARG A 387 -17.79 -5.49 -10.76
N LEU A 388 -18.13 -5.15 -12.00
CA LEU A 388 -19.25 -4.25 -12.31
C LEU A 388 -20.60 -4.83 -11.89
N VAL A 389 -20.87 -6.11 -12.20
CA VAL A 389 -22.13 -6.76 -11.80
C VAL A 389 -22.20 -6.93 -10.27
N ARG A 390 -21.09 -7.32 -9.62
CA ARG A 390 -21.01 -7.41 -8.16
C ARG A 390 -21.29 -6.06 -7.49
N HIS A 391 -20.75 -4.96 -8.03
CA HIS A 391 -21.03 -3.60 -7.54
C HIS A 391 -22.52 -3.25 -7.68
N SER A 392 -23.13 -3.53 -8.83
CA SER A 392 -24.57 -3.29 -9.02
C SER A 392 -25.46 -4.12 -8.07
N ILE A 393 -25.09 -5.38 -7.79
CA ILE A 393 -25.77 -6.21 -6.79
C ILE A 393 -25.63 -5.61 -5.39
N ALA A 394 -24.43 -5.17 -5.01
CA ALA A 394 -24.18 -4.49 -3.74
C ALA A 394 -25.05 -3.22 -3.62
N LEU A 395 -25.12 -2.39 -4.66
CA LEU A 395 -25.96 -1.18 -4.68
C LEU A 395 -27.44 -1.50 -4.46
N ARG A 396 -27.97 -2.57 -5.07
CA ARG A 396 -29.37 -2.99 -4.83
C ARG A 396 -29.60 -3.41 -3.39
N SER A 397 -28.68 -4.15 -2.79
CA SER A 397 -28.79 -4.54 -1.38
C SER A 397 -28.82 -3.29 -0.48
N ARG A 398 -27.92 -2.35 -0.75
CA ARG A 398 -27.80 -1.11 0.02
C ARG A 398 -28.99 -0.17 -0.17
N GLU A 399 -29.55 -0.11 -1.38
CA GLU A 399 -30.79 0.62 -1.65
C GLU A 399 -31.97 0.04 -0.86
N LYS A 400 -32.09 -1.29 -0.77
CA LYS A 400 -33.09 -1.93 0.11
C LYS A 400 -32.88 -1.58 1.58
N ASN A 401 -31.64 -1.32 1.99
CA ASN A 401 -31.27 -0.87 3.33
C ASN A 401 -31.34 0.66 3.51
N GLY A 402 -31.89 1.40 2.53
CA GLY A 402 -32.16 2.84 2.64
C GLY A 402 -31.10 3.76 2.02
N LEU A 403 -30.11 3.23 1.28
CA LEU A 403 -29.18 4.06 0.52
C LEU A 403 -29.88 4.73 -0.67
N ASP A 404 -29.83 6.05 -0.76
CA ASP A 404 -30.29 6.79 -1.93
C ASP A 404 -29.25 6.70 -3.07
N LEU A 405 -29.63 6.09 -4.18
CA LEU A 405 -28.79 5.96 -5.37
C LEU A 405 -28.80 7.23 -6.25
N GLY A 406 -29.74 8.15 -5.99
CA GLY A 406 -29.85 9.42 -6.69
C GLY A 406 -29.99 9.28 -8.22
N PRO A 407 -29.52 10.28 -9.00
CA PRO A 407 -29.72 10.32 -10.45
C PRO A 407 -28.93 9.24 -11.22
N ASN A 408 -27.90 8.66 -10.59
CA ASN A 408 -27.02 7.67 -11.23
C ASN A 408 -27.59 6.25 -11.21
N LYS A 409 -28.76 6.03 -10.59
CA LYS A 409 -29.42 4.71 -10.56
C LYS A 409 -29.62 4.11 -11.96
N ALA A 410 -30.07 4.92 -12.91
CA ALA A 410 -30.30 4.46 -14.29
C ALA A 410 -29.00 3.97 -14.95
N LEU A 411 -27.89 4.67 -14.70
CA LEU A 411 -26.57 4.28 -15.19
C LEU A 411 -26.11 2.94 -14.60
N ALA A 412 -26.31 2.72 -13.30
CA ALA A 412 -25.96 1.45 -12.65
C ALA A 412 -26.71 0.25 -13.25
N LEU A 413 -28.00 0.43 -13.54
CA LEU A 413 -28.85 -0.59 -14.17
C LEU A 413 -28.43 -0.86 -15.62
N GLU A 414 -28.06 0.18 -16.37
CA GLU A 414 -27.51 0.03 -17.72
C GLU A 414 -26.21 -0.76 -17.70
N ILE A 415 -25.28 -0.40 -16.80
CA ILE A 415 -24.00 -1.09 -16.60
C ILE A 415 -24.20 -2.56 -16.31
N GLU A 416 -25.07 -2.87 -15.35
CA GLU A 416 -25.38 -4.24 -15.00
C GLU A 416 -25.95 -5.02 -16.18
N LYS A 417 -26.88 -4.43 -16.95
CA LYS A 417 -27.55 -5.13 -18.04
C LYS A 417 -26.56 -5.65 -19.08
N TRP A 418 -25.64 -4.82 -19.55
CA TRP A 418 -24.67 -5.27 -20.57
C TRP A 418 -23.56 -6.12 -19.95
N ALA A 419 -23.11 -5.82 -18.72
CA ALA A 419 -22.06 -6.60 -18.07
C ALA A 419 -22.54 -8.02 -17.74
N ALA A 420 -23.78 -8.16 -17.26
CA ALA A 420 -24.41 -9.46 -17.00
C ALA A 420 -24.62 -10.26 -18.29
N ALA A 421 -24.92 -9.61 -19.41
CA ALA A 421 -25.00 -10.28 -20.72
C ALA A 421 -23.63 -10.83 -21.17
N GLU A 422 -22.55 -10.08 -20.97
CA GLU A 422 -21.18 -10.55 -21.24
C GLU A 422 -20.82 -11.76 -20.36
N LEU A 423 -21.16 -11.72 -19.07
CA LEU A 423 -20.91 -12.83 -18.14
C LEU A 423 -21.76 -14.07 -18.48
N ALA A 424 -23.02 -13.89 -18.84
CA ALA A 424 -23.90 -14.97 -19.25
C ALA A 424 -23.37 -15.68 -20.51
N ALA A 425 -22.84 -14.93 -21.48
CA ALA A 425 -22.19 -15.49 -22.67
C ALA A 425 -20.93 -16.30 -22.32
N ALA A 426 -20.24 -15.96 -21.22
CA ALA A 426 -19.09 -16.68 -20.70
C ALA A 426 -19.44 -17.80 -19.69
N GLY A 427 -20.74 -18.03 -19.40
CA GLY A 427 -21.19 -19.01 -18.42
C GLY A 427 -20.86 -18.66 -16.97
N VAL A 428 -20.63 -17.38 -16.66
CA VAL A 428 -20.28 -16.91 -15.31
C VAL A 428 -21.53 -16.39 -14.62
N VAL A 429 -21.81 -16.91 -13.42
CA VAL A 429 -22.94 -16.52 -12.58
C VAL A 429 -22.43 -15.83 -11.31
N ILE A 430 -23.08 -14.73 -10.94
CA ILE A 430 -22.83 -14.02 -9.68
C ILE A 430 -24.08 -14.13 -8.81
N PRO A 431 -23.99 -14.84 -7.68
CA PRO A 431 -25.06 -14.93 -6.69
C PRO A 431 -25.50 -13.57 -6.13
N SER A 432 -26.76 -13.46 -5.70
CA SER A 432 -27.29 -12.22 -5.11
C SER A 432 -26.70 -11.90 -3.73
N ASP A 433 -26.14 -12.89 -3.05
CA ASP A 433 -25.41 -12.76 -1.79
C ASP A 433 -23.90 -12.50 -2.02
N LEU A 434 -23.49 -12.24 -3.26
CA LEU A 434 -22.10 -12.00 -3.65
C LEU A 434 -21.11 -13.11 -3.27
N SER A 435 -21.59 -14.32 -2.95
CA SER A 435 -20.72 -15.47 -2.74
C SER A 435 -19.89 -15.80 -3.99
N PHE A 436 -18.73 -16.38 -3.76
CA PHE A 436 -17.88 -16.93 -4.81
C PHE A 436 -18.28 -18.38 -5.10
N GLN A 437 -18.01 -18.88 -6.30
CA GLN A 437 -18.42 -20.24 -6.68
C GLN A 437 -17.87 -21.32 -5.75
N ASP A 438 -16.67 -21.10 -5.21
CA ASP A 438 -15.98 -22.06 -4.35
C ASP A 438 -16.48 -22.04 -2.89
N ASP A 439 -17.30 -21.06 -2.50
CA ASP A 439 -17.85 -20.96 -1.13
C ASP A 439 -18.76 -22.13 -0.77
N HIS A 440 -19.42 -22.73 -1.77
CA HIS A 440 -20.39 -23.82 -1.59
C HIS A 440 -19.76 -25.22 -1.71
N VAL A 441 -18.44 -25.31 -1.90
CA VAL A 441 -17.73 -26.60 -2.09
C VAL A 441 -17.24 -27.19 -0.75
N VAL A 442 -17.29 -26.43 0.35
CA VAL A 442 -16.90 -26.94 1.68
C VAL A 442 -18.07 -27.73 2.29
N GLN A 443 -18.09 -29.04 2.05
CA GLN A 443 -18.79 -29.96 2.97
C GLN A 443 -18.07 -29.93 4.32
N PRO A 444 -18.79 -29.84 5.45
CA PRO A 444 -18.15 -29.92 6.76
C PRO A 444 -17.42 -31.26 6.86
N ALA A 445 -16.11 -31.21 7.13
CA ALA A 445 -15.33 -32.39 7.43
C ALA A 445 -16.06 -33.17 8.54
N ALA A 446 -16.41 -34.43 8.26
CA ALA A 446 -17.04 -35.30 9.23
C ALA A 446 -16.21 -35.27 10.52
N VAL A 447 -16.87 -34.93 11.64
CA VAL A 447 -16.28 -34.96 12.97
C VAL A 447 -15.66 -36.35 13.17
N PRO A 448 -14.33 -36.48 13.35
CA PRO A 448 -13.74 -37.76 13.65
C PRO A 448 -14.33 -38.29 14.96
N PRO A 449 -14.65 -39.59 15.06
CA PRO A 449 -15.20 -40.14 16.28
C PRO A 449 -14.23 -39.90 17.45
N GLU A 450 -14.80 -39.42 18.54
CA GLU A 450 -14.15 -39.07 19.79
C GLU A 450 -13.26 -40.22 20.28
N VAL A 451 -11.93 -40.06 20.15
CA VAL A 451 -10.97 -41.04 20.68
C VAL A 451 -10.82 -40.79 22.18
N LYS A 452 -11.32 -41.73 22.98
CA LYS A 452 -11.15 -41.74 24.44
C LYS A 452 -9.65 -41.68 24.81
N PRO A 453 -9.28 -40.94 25.86
CA PRO A 453 -7.87 -40.70 26.19
C PRO A 453 -7.22 -41.98 26.74
N SER A 454 -6.23 -42.50 26.00
CA SER A 454 -5.27 -43.47 26.54
C SER A 454 -4.01 -42.73 27.00
N HIS A 455 -3.60 -42.97 28.26
CA HIS A 455 -2.49 -42.35 28.96
C HIS A 455 -1.16 -42.22 28.17
N PRO A 456 -0.45 -41.07 28.27
CA PRO A 456 0.83 -40.84 27.61
C PRO A 456 1.99 -41.22 28.54
N ALA A 457 2.39 -42.49 28.56
CA ALA A 457 3.62 -42.89 29.26
C ALA A 457 4.47 -43.96 28.54
N VAL A 458 4.01 -44.48 27.39
CA VAL A 458 4.69 -45.61 26.73
C VAL A 458 5.24 -45.26 25.33
N ALA A 459 4.75 -44.20 24.68
CA ALA A 459 5.18 -43.84 23.32
C ALA A 459 6.54 -43.10 23.23
N ALA A 460 7.01 -42.47 24.32
CA ALA A 460 8.25 -41.68 24.32
C ALA A 460 9.54 -42.52 24.34
N LYS A 461 9.45 -43.84 24.58
CA LYS A 461 10.64 -44.72 24.66
C LYS A 461 10.97 -45.48 23.37
N ALA A 462 10.07 -45.47 22.37
CA ALA A 462 10.27 -46.17 21.10
C ALA A 462 10.93 -45.30 20.01
N ALA A 463 10.75 -43.98 20.04
CA ALA A 463 11.28 -43.08 19.01
C ALA A 463 12.76 -42.70 19.18
N ALA A 464 13.32 -42.81 20.40
CA ALA A 464 14.71 -42.43 20.67
C ALA A 464 15.76 -43.51 20.31
N LYS A 465 15.34 -44.71 19.90
CA LYS A 465 16.25 -45.83 19.59
C LYS A 465 16.48 -46.07 18.09
N ALA A 466 15.72 -45.41 17.22
CA ALA A 466 15.81 -45.59 15.76
C ALA A 466 16.72 -44.57 15.05
N ALA A 467 17.13 -43.48 15.71
CA ALA A 467 17.88 -42.39 15.07
C ALA A 467 19.42 -42.43 15.28
N CYS A 468 19.97 -43.52 15.83
CA CYS A 468 21.41 -43.59 16.17
C CYS A 468 22.21 -44.65 15.40
N ASN A 469 21.64 -45.30 14.39
CA ASN A 469 22.33 -46.33 13.59
C ASN A 469 22.11 -46.10 12.09
N GLU A 470 22.72 -45.06 11.51
CA GLU A 470 23.04 -45.04 10.06
C GLU A 470 23.95 -43.86 9.68
N VAL A 471 25.13 -43.76 10.31
CA VAL A 471 26.25 -43.00 9.75
C VAL A 471 27.52 -43.80 10.02
N ASN A 472 27.92 -44.64 9.06
CA ASN A 472 29.31 -44.98 8.75
C ASN A 472 29.36 -46.13 7.72
N LYS A 473 29.58 -45.79 6.44
CA LYS A 473 30.68 -46.37 5.63
C LYS A 473 30.72 -45.83 4.19
N ALA A 474 31.97 -45.48 3.83
CA ALA A 474 32.62 -45.58 2.52
C ALA A 474 32.49 -44.41 1.50
N ALA A 475 33.62 -43.73 1.33
CA ALA A 475 34.06 -43.04 0.13
C ALA A 475 34.90 -44.00 -0.78
N PRO A 476 35.50 -43.59 -1.92
CA PRO A 476 35.03 -43.96 -3.26
C PRO A 476 36.04 -44.79 -4.07
N LYS A 477 35.59 -45.39 -5.19
CA LYS A 477 36.48 -45.90 -6.25
C LYS A 477 35.99 -45.49 -7.65
N GLU A 478 36.96 -45.08 -8.45
CA GLU A 478 36.91 -44.67 -9.85
C GLU A 478 36.48 -45.80 -10.81
N ALA A 479 35.80 -45.46 -11.92
CA ALA A 479 35.95 -46.15 -13.21
C ALA A 479 35.42 -45.29 -14.38
N LYS A 480 36.12 -45.44 -15.51
CA LYS A 480 36.04 -44.70 -16.77
C LYS A 480 34.82 -45.01 -17.66
N ALA A 481 34.40 -43.97 -18.38
CA ALA A 481 33.98 -43.91 -19.80
C ALA A 481 33.05 -44.98 -20.42
N ALA A 482 31.88 -44.52 -20.88
CA ALA A 482 31.32 -44.90 -22.18
C ALA A 482 30.39 -43.80 -22.71
N LYS A 483 30.58 -43.46 -23.98
CA LYS A 483 29.88 -42.47 -24.79
C LYS A 483 28.70 -43.15 -25.51
N ALA A 484 27.49 -42.59 -25.45
CA ALA A 484 26.45 -42.84 -26.46
C ALA A 484 25.41 -41.71 -26.46
N ASN A 485 25.05 -41.28 -27.67
CA ASN A 485 24.16 -40.18 -28.05
C ASN A 485 22.71 -40.34 -27.57
N ALA A 486 22.08 -39.23 -27.18
CA ALA A 486 20.66 -38.96 -27.42
C ALA A 486 20.42 -37.43 -27.46
N GLU A 487 19.58 -37.02 -28.39
CA GLU A 487 19.36 -35.66 -28.91
C GLU A 487 18.74 -34.67 -27.91
N ALA A 488 19.10 -33.39 -28.01
CA ALA A 488 18.49 -32.26 -27.29
C ALA A 488 17.43 -31.55 -28.16
N PRO A 489 16.32 -31.02 -27.58
CA PRO A 489 15.22 -30.48 -28.36
C PRO A 489 15.40 -29.01 -28.77
N LYS A 490 14.82 -28.69 -29.93
CA LYS A 490 14.69 -27.39 -30.63
C LYS A 490 13.90 -26.32 -29.84
N GLY A 491 14.40 -25.87 -28.69
CA GLY A 491 13.75 -24.82 -27.87
C GLY A 491 14.25 -23.39 -28.11
N ALA A 492 15.52 -23.21 -28.48
CA ALA A 492 16.16 -21.89 -28.49
C ALA A 492 15.90 -21.05 -29.75
N GLU A 493 15.57 -21.68 -30.88
CA GLU A 493 15.34 -21.00 -32.17
C GLU A 493 13.92 -20.39 -32.31
N LEU A 494 12.93 -20.98 -31.62
CA LEU A 494 11.55 -20.46 -31.61
C LEU A 494 11.40 -19.19 -30.75
N ALA A 495 12.15 -19.11 -29.64
CA ALA A 495 12.11 -17.96 -28.74
C ALA A 495 12.78 -16.70 -29.34
N THR A 496 13.78 -16.88 -30.20
CA THR A 496 14.48 -15.78 -30.88
C THR A 496 13.67 -15.23 -32.05
N ARG A 497 12.95 -16.09 -32.80
CA ARG A 497 12.05 -15.66 -33.87
C ARG A 497 10.81 -14.91 -33.36
N ALA A 498 10.20 -15.38 -32.26
CA ALA A 498 9.07 -14.70 -31.64
C ALA A 498 9.41 -13.29 -31.11
N LYS A 499 10.64 -13.09 -30.60
CA LYS A 499 11.12 -11.77 -30.18
C LYS A 499 11.36 -10.81 -31.35
N ALA A 500 11.80 -11.31 -32.50
CA ALA A 500 12.00 -10.50 -33.71
C ALA A 500 10.67 -10.05 -34.33
N GLU A 501 9.67 -10.94 -34.38
CA GLU A 501 8.33 -10.64 -34.92
C GLU A 501 7.58 -9.63 -34.03
N ALA A 502 7.73 -9.73 -32.70
CA ALA A 502 7.15 -8.76 -31.76
C ALA A 502 7.79 -7.36 -31.87
N ALA A 503 9.09 -7.26 -32.20
CA ALA A 503 9.77 -5.99 -32.40
C ALA A 503 9.33 -5.31 -33.70
N ALA A 504 9.13 -6.08 -34.78
CA ALA A 504 8.65 -5.57 -36.07
C ALA A 504 7.21 -5.03 -35.98
N ALA A 505 6.31 -5.74 -35.29
CA ALA A 505 4.93 -5.28 -35.08
C ALA A 505 4.85 -3.97 -34.27
N LYS A 506 5.79 -3.75 -33.35
CA LYS A 506 5.86 -2.54 -32.52
C LYS A 506 6.37 -1.32 -33.30
N ALA A 507 7.25 -1.53 -34.28
CA ALA A 507 7.71 -0.46 -35.18
C ALA A 507 6.59 -0.02 -36.14
N GLU A 508 5.83 -0.97 -36.70
CA GLU A 508 4.72 -0.66 -37.62
C GLU A 508 3.56 0.10 -36.93
N ALA A 509 3.32 -0.19 -35.65
CA ALA A 509 2.32 0.53 -34.85
C ALA A 509 2.74 1.98 -34.53
N ALA A 510 4.04 2.24 -34.40
CA ALA A 510 4.57 3.58 -34.16
C ALA A 510 4.46 4.50 -35.40
N ASP A 511 4.73 3.95 -36.59
CA ASP A 511 4.57 4.69 -37.85
C ASP A 511 3.10 5.04 -38.15
N LYS A 512 2.16 4.13 -37.83
CA LYS A 512 0.72 4.38 -37.97
C LYS A 512 0.19 5.44 -36.99
N ALA A 513 0.82 5.59 -35.82
CA ALA A 513 0.47 6.64 -34.87
C ALA A 513 0.96 8.02 -35.34
N ALA A 514 2.20 8.10 -35.84
CA ALA A 514 2.77 9.34 -36.37
C ALA A 514 2.00 9.89 -37.58
N ALA A 515 1.45 9.01 -38.43
CA ALA A 515 0.63 9.41 -39.58
C ALA A 515 -0.74 10.01 -39.18
N LYS A 516 -1.25 9.69 -37.99
CA LYS A 516 -2.57 10.14 -37.52
C LYS A 516 -2.53 11.54 -36.90
N ASP A 517 -1.41 11.89 -36.27
CA ASP A 517 -1.20 13.23 -35.68
C ASP A 517 -0.98 14.32 -36.73
N ALA A 518 -0.48 13.98 -37.91
CA ALA A 518 -0.32 14.91 -39.03
C ALA A 518 -1.65 15.37 -39.66
N VAL A 519 -2.74 14.61 -39.48
CA VAL A 519 -4.06 14.92 -40.05
C VAL A 519 -4.90 15.78 -39.08
N GLY A 520 -4.62 15.74 -37.78
CA GLY A 520 -5.37 16.49 -36.75
C GLY A 520 -5.06 17.98 -36.67
N LEU A 521 -3.89 18.43 -37.16
CA LEU A 521 -3.44 19.82 -36.99
C LEU A 521 -4.03 20.84 -38.00
N LYS A 522 -4.89 20.42 -38.94
CA LYS A 522 -5.49 21.33 -39.95
C LYS A 522 -6.93 21.76 -39.66
N ALA A 523 -7.55 21.37 -38.55
CA ALA A 523 -9.00 21.54 -38.34
C ALA A 523 -9.42 22.53 -37.23
N GLN A 524 -8.52 23.27 -36.59
CA GLN A 524 -8.89 24.26 -35.55
C GLN A 524 -8.36 25.65 -35.85
N ALA A 525 -9.01 26.32 -36.80
CA ALA A 525 -8.94 27.77 -36.96
C ALA A 525 -10.23 28.29 -37.60
N SER A 526 -11.33 28.34 -36.85
CA SER A 526 -12.46 29.23 -37.15
C SER A 526 -13.52 29.21 -36.04
N GLN A 527 -14.07 30.40 -35.77
CA GLN A 527 -15.28 30.72 -35.01
C GLN A 527 -15.13 31.06 -33.52
N VAL A 528 -15.08 32.38 -33.30
CA VAL A 528 -15.50 33.08 -32.09
C VAL A 528 -16.86 33.69 -32.39
N ASP A 529 -17.86 33.51 -31.52
CA ASP A 529 -18.97 34.46 -31.34
C ASP A 529 -19.58 34.28 -29.95
N ALA A 530 -19.82 35.41 -29.28
CA ALA A 530 -20.49 35.54 -27.99
C ALA A 530 -21.99 35.85 -28.18
N PRO A 531 -22.82 35.67 -27.15
CA PRO A 531 -23.48 36.88 -26.63
C PRO A 531 -23.75 36.93 -25.10
N MET A 532 -23.99 38.18 -24.67
CA MET A 532 -24.45 38.70 -23.37
C MET A 532 -25.70 38.05 -22.78
N PHE A 533 -25.82 38.03 -21.44
CA PHE A 533 -27.05 38.46 -20.73
C PHE A 533 -26.78 39.00 -19.31
N LEU A 534 -27.45 40.12 -19.01
CA LEU A 534 -27.59 40.84 -17.73
C LEU A 534 -28.50 40.07 -16.75
N VAL A 535 -28.35 40.25 -15.43
CA VAL A 535 -29.43 40.59 -14.46
C VAL A 535 -28.87 40.81 -13.03
N GLN A 536 -29.55 41.72 -12.33
CA GLN A 536 -29.28 42.41 -11.07
C GLN A 536 -29.10 41.54 -9.81
N MET A 537 -28.32 42.04 -8.84
CA MET A 537 -28.49 41.74 -7.41
C MET A 537 -28.70 43.00 -6.57
N GLY A 538 -29.69 42.89 -5.67
CA GLY A 538 -30.11 43.90 -4.70
C GLY A 538 -29.23 43.95 -3.43
N ARG A 539 -29.44 45.04 -2.69
CA ARG A 539 -28.72 45.50 -1.48
C ARG A 539 -29.12 44.77 -0.19
N GLN A 540 -28.23 44.97 0.81
CA GLN A 540 -28.35 44.85 2.28
C GLN A 540 -27.73 43.56 2.86
N SER A 541 -26.95 43.53 3.96
CA SER A 541 -26.54 44.54 4.95
C SER A 541 -25.28 44.12 5.73
N ARG A 542 -24.75 45.09 6.46
CA ARG A 542 -23.57 45.21 7.36
C ARG A 542 -23.10 43.98 8.17
N GLY A 543 -21.77 43.82 8.24
CA GLY A 543 -21.04 43.13 9.32
C GLY A 543 -19.53 43.07 9.06
N ARG A 544 -18.72 43.74 9.89
CA ARG A 544 -17.27 43.98 9.73
C ARG A 544 -16.40 42.71 9.87
N ARG A 545 -15.40 42.55 9.00
CA ARG A 545 -13.92 42.50 9.27
C ARG A 545 -13.18 42.29 7.94
N VAL A 546 -12.30 43.22 7.58
CA VAL A 546 -11.57 43.26 6.30
C VAL A 546 -10.25 42.49 6.44
N PHE A 547 -10.03 41.48 5.60
CA PHE A 547 -8.76 40.76 5.41
C PHE A 547 -7.99 41.30 4.18
N PRO A 548 -6.65 41.16 4.10
CA PRO A 548 -5.76 42.00 3.30
C PRO A 548 -5.65 41.69 1.79
N TRP A 549 -6.64 41.01 1.20
CA TRP A 549 -6.61 40.62 -0.22
C TRP A 549 -7.05 41.71 -1.21
N LEU A 550 -7.68 42.78 -0.72
CA LEU A 550 -8.19 43.89 -1.55
C LEU A 550 -7.11 44.88 -2.03
N VAL A 551 -5.91 44.88 -1.43
CA VAL A 551 -4.82 45.78 -1.84
C VAL A 551 -4.01 45.20 -3.01
N LEU A 552 -3.94 43.87 -3.12
CA LEU A 552 -3.20 43.21 -4.21
C LEU A 552 -3.96 43.26 -5.54
N GLY A 553 -5.30 43.14 -5.50
CA GLY A 553 -6.16 43.22 -6.69
C GLY A 553 -6.16 44.60 -7.34
N LEU A 554 -6.10 45.68 -6.55
CA LEU A 554 -6.07 47.05 -7.07
C LEU A 554 -4.72 47.40 -7.72
N ALA A 555 -3.62 46.85 -7.21
CA ALA A 555 -2.28 47.05 -7.77
C ALA A 555 -2.10 46.34 -9.12
N VAL A 556 -2.67 45.13 -9.28
CA VAL A 556 -2.64 44.40 -10.55
C VAL A 556 -3.52 45.08 -11.61
N LEU A 557 -4.67 45.62 -11.21
CA LEU A 557 -5.55 46.35 -12.13
C LEU A 557 -4.91 47.66 -12.63
N LEU A 558 -4.24 48.41 -11.75
CA LEU A 558 -3.54 49.64 -12.11
C LEU A 558 -2.30 49.38 -12.98
N ALA A 559 -1.58 48.27 -12.77
CA ALA A 559 -0.47 47.85 -13.62
C ALA A 559 -0.94 47.43 -15.02
N LEU A 560 -2.08 46.74 -15.13
CA LEU A 560 -2.70 46.36 -16.41
C LEU A 560 -3.23 47.58 -17.18
N MET A 561 -3.82 48.57 -16.50
CA MET A 561 -4.25 49.82 -17.13
C MET A 561 -3.08 50.70 -17.58
N TRP A 562 -1.95 50.68 -16.85
CA TRP A 562 -0.73 51.38 -17.26
C TRP A 562 -0.06 50.72 -18.47
N TRP A 563 -0.05 49.38 -18.54
CA TRP A 563 0.53 48.64 -19.67
C TRP A 563 -0.30 48.79 -20.95
N LEU A 564 -1.63 48.77 -20.84
CA LEU A 564 -2.54 48.97 -21.98
C LEU A 564 -2.54 50.44 -22.49
N GLY A 565 -2.15 51.41 -21.67
CA GLY A 565 -2.00 52.82 -22.05
C GLY A 565 -0.73 53.16 -22.85
N HIS A 566 0.21 52.22 -23.02
CA HIS A 566 1.46 52.44 -23.77
C HIS A 566 1.62 51.58 -25.03
N ALA A 567 0.63 50.77 -25.39
CA ALA A 567 0.62 49.97 -26.62
C ALA A 567 -0.09 50.66 -27.81
N GLY A 568 -0.26 51.99 -27.77
CA GLY A 568 -0.94 52.76 -28.81
C GLY A 568 -0.32 54.14 -29.02
N LYS A 569 0.98 54.18 -29.36
CA LYS A 569 1.65 55.26 -30.12
C LYS A 569 2.84 54.69 -30.87
#